data_AF-A0A376RLW6-F1
#
_entry.id   AF-A0A376RLW6-F1
#
_cell.length_a   1.000
_cell.length_b   1.000
_cell.length_c   1.000
_cell.angle_alpha   90.00
_cell.angle_beta   90.00
_cell.angle_gamma   90.00
#
_symmetry.space_group_name_H-M   'P 1'
#
loop_
_entity.id
_entity.type
_entity.pdbx_description
1 polymer ?
#
loop_
_entity_poly.entity_id
_entity_poly.type
_entity_poly.pdbx_seq_one_letter_code
_entity_poly.pdbx_strand_id
1 'polypeptide(L)'
;MNKHASQPRAIYYVVALQIWEYFSFYGMRALLILYLTNQLKYNDTHAYELFSAYCSLVYVTPILGGFLADKVLGNRMAVMLGALLMAIGHVVLGASEIHPSFLYLSLAIIVCGYGLFKSNVSCLLGELYEPTDPRRDGGFSLMYAAGNVGSIIAPIACGYAQEEYSWAMGFGLAAVGMIAGLVIFLCGNRHFTHTRGVNKKVLRATNFLLPNWGWLLVLLVATPALITVLFWKEWSVYALIVATIIGLGVLAKIYRKAENQKQRKELGLIVTLTFFSMLFWAFAQQGGSSISLYIDRFVNRDMFGYTVPTAMFQSINAFAVMLCGVFLAWGG
;
A
#
# COMPACT_ATOMS: atom_id res chain seq x y z
N MET A 1 7.68 -16.68 33.81
CA MET A 1 6.72 -15.90 32.97
C MET A 1 7.03 -14.42 33.14
N ASN A 2 7.94 -13.87 32.34
CA ASN A 2 8.26 -12.43 32.39
C ASN A 2 7.21 -11.66 31.57
N LYS A 3 6.16 -11.16 32.24
CA LYS A 3 5.11 -10.30 31.67
C LYS A 3 5.59 -8.89 31.25
N HIS A 4 6.90 -8.61 31.24
CA HIS A 4 7.47 -7.28 30.98
C HIS A 4 8.74 -7.28 30.12
N ALA A 5 8.89 -8.24 29.19
CA ALA A 5 9.98 -8.12 28.21
C ALA A 5 9.62 -7.03 27.19
N SER A 6 10.31 -5.88 27.27
CA SER A 6 10.17 -4.78 26.31
C SER A 6 10.37 -5.27 24.88
N GLN A 7 9.67 -4.65 23.92
CA GLN A 7 9.82 -4.98 22.52
C GLN A 7 11.25 -4.70 22.01
N PRO A 8 11.74 -5.42 20.98
CA PRO A 8 13.04 -5.15 20.37
C PRO A 8 13.13 -3.70 19.88
N ARG A 9 14.26 -3.02 20.10
CA ARG A 9 14.41 -1.60 19.69
C ARG A 9 14.16 -1.37 18.19
N ALA A 10 14.46 -2.36 17.35
CA ALA A 10 14.20 -2.33 15.92
C ALA A 10 12.71 -2.11 15.58
N ILE A 11 11.79 -2.57 16.44
CA ILE A 11 10.35 -2.45 16.21
C ILE A 11 9.92 -1.00 16.06
N TYR A 12 10.49 -0.08 16.87
CA TYR A 12 10.06 1.30 16.90
C TYR A 12 10.32 2.00 15.56
N TYR A 13 11.38 1.60 14.86
CA TYR A 13 11.69 2.10 13.53
C TYR A 13 10.76 1.52 12.46
N VAL A 14 10.39 0.24 12.56
CA VAL A 14 9.39 -0.39 11.66
C VAL A 14 8.02 0.24 11.87
N VAL A 15 7.61 0.43 13.13
CA VAL A 15 6.35 1.05 13.52
C VAL A 15 6.29 2.50 13.06
N ALA A 16 7.33 3.30 13.29
CA ALA A 16 7.37 4.67 12.81
C ALA A 16 7.27 4.73 11.28
N LEU A 17 8.04 3.90 10.57
CA LEU A 17 7.93 3.78 9.12
C LEU A 17 6.51 3.39 8.69
N GLN A 18 5.84 2.52 9.44
CA GLN A 18 4.49 2.08 9.16
C GLN A 18 3.44 3.19 9.31
N ILE A 19 3.57 4.04 10.34
CA ILE A 19 2.71 5.23 10.53
C ILE A 19 2.84 6.14 9.30
N TRP A 20 4.07 6.45 8.92
CA TRP A 20 4.37 7.37 7.83
C TRP A 20 3.99 6.82 6.45
N GLU A 21 4.11 5.51 6.24
CA GLU A 21 3.63 4.87 5.02
C GLU A 21 2.11 4.94 4.89
N TYR A 22 1.36 4.61 5.97
CA TYR A 22 -0.10 4.74 5.96
C TYR A 22 -0.50 6.21 5.79
N PHE A 23 0.24 7.12 6.43
CA PHE A 23 -0.01 8.54 6.25
C PHE A 23 0.12 8.93 4.77
N SER A 24 1.21 8.53 4.12
CA SER A 24 1.45 8.81 2.70
C SER A 24 0.36 8.21 1.80
N PHE A 25 0.09 6.90 1.97
CA PHE A 25 -0.84 6.15 1.15
C PHE A 25 -2.28 6.63 1.28
N TYR A 26 -2.80 6.75 2.51
CA TYR A 26 -4.19 7.16 2.73
C TYR A 26 -4.42 8.65 2.46
N GLY A 27 -3.41 9.50 2.69
CA GLY A 27 -3.48 10.93 2.33
C GLY A 27 -3.60 11.13 0.82
N MET A 28 -2.72 10.48 0.05
CA MET A 28 -2.81 10.51 -1.41
C MET A 28 -4.11 9.90 -1.92
N ARG A 29 -4.50 8.72 -1.40
CA ARG A 29 -5.72 8.02 -1.81
C ARG A 29 -6.98 8.85 -1.57
N ALA A 30 -7.06 9.60 -0.47
CA ALA A 30 -8.20 10.45 -0.16
C ALA A 30 -8.36 11.62 -1.14
N LEU A 31 -7.25 12.11 -1.70
CA LEU A 31 -7.24 13.20 -2.68
C LEU A 31 -7.39 12.71 -4.12
N LEU A 32 -6.92 11.50 -4.44
CA LEU A 32 -6.74 11.05 -5.82
C LEU A 32 -8.03 11.15 -6.65
N ILE A 33 -9.15 10.58 -6.20
CA ILE A 33 -10.38 10.61 -7.00
C ILE A 33 -10.91 12.04 -7.20
N LEU A 34 -10.79 12.88 -6.17
CA LEU A 34 -11.19 14.29 -6.22
C LEU A 34 -10.28 15.08 -7.17
N TYR A 35 -8.98 14.78 -7.19
CA TYR A 35 -8.03 15.40 -8.11
C TYR A 35 -8.35 15.07 -9.58
N LEU A 36 -8.66 13.80 -9.87
CA LEU A 36 -9.02 13.35 -11.22
C LEU A 36 -10.27 14.09 -11.74
N THR A 37 -11.30 14.24 -10.91
CA THR A 37 -12.56 14.89 -11.34
C THR A 37 -12.52 16.40 -11.26
N ASN A 38 -11.96 16.97 -10.19
CA ASN A 38 -12.08 18.39 -9.88
C ASN A 38 -10.95 19.20 -10.53
N GLN A 39 -9.71 18.69 -10.54
CA GLN A 39 -8.58 19.38 -11.18
C GLN A 39 -8.43 18.98 -12.65
N LEU A 40 -8.33 17.67 -12.94
CA LEU A 40 -8.06 17.18 -14.30
C LEU A 40 -9.30 17.06 -15.18
N LYS A 41 -10.49 17.30 -14.62
CA LYS A 41 -11.79 17.27 -15.32
C LYS A 41 -12.08 15.96 -16.06
N TYR A 42 -11.57 14.84 -15.54
CA TYR A 42 -11.92 13.53 -16.05
C TYR A 42 -13.38 13.22 -15.75
N ASN A 43 -14.03 12.48 -16.66
CA ASN A 43 -15.36 11.95 -16.38
C ASN A 43 -15.29 10.87 -15.28
N ASP A 44 -16.41 10.62 -14.62
CA ASP A 44 -16.47 9.70 -13.49
C ASP A 44 -16.03 8.29 -13.85
N THR A 45 -16.40 7.79 -15.03
CA THR A 45 -16.03 6.45 -15.50
C THR A 45 -14.52 6.30 -15.56
N HIS A 46 -13.83 7.23 -16.23
CA HIS A 46 -12.37 7.22 -16.37
C HIS A 46 -11.68 7.40 -15.01
N ALA A 47 -12.20 8.28 -14.16
CA ALA A 47 -11.67 8.48 -12.81
C ALA A 47 -11.80 7.19 -11.95
N TYR A 48 -12.93 6.50 -12.00
CA TYR A 48 -13.15 5.24 -11.29
C TYR A 48 -12.29 4.10 -11.84
N GLU A 49 -12.14 4.00 -13.15
CA GLU A 49 -11.30 2.99 -13.79
C GLU A 49 -9.84 3.16 -13.37
N LEU A 50 -9.30 4.38 -13.46
CA LEU A 50 -7.93 4.65 -13.05
C LEU A 50 -7.71 4.44 -11.55
N PHE A 51 -8.64 4.91 -10.69
CA PHE A 51 -8.56 4.73 -9.24
C PHE A 51 -8.60 3.24 -8.86
N SER A 52 -9.50 2.47 -9.47
CA SER A 52 -9.66 1.04 -9.19
C SER A 52 -8.50 0.23 -9.73
N ALA A 53 -7.97 0.58 -10.90
CA ALA A 53 -6.78 -0.02 -11.46
C ALA A 53 -5.55 0.20 -10.58
N TYR A 54 -5.34 1.44 -10.12
CA TYR A 54 -4.30 1.77 -9.16
C TYR A 54 -4.43 0.93 -7.88
N CYS A 55 -5.62 0.93 -7.25
CA CYS A 55 -5.85 0.15 -6.03
C CYS A 55 -5.56 -1.34 -6.25
N SER A 56 -6.01 -1.91 -7.36
CA SER A 56 -5.82 -3.33 -7.68
C SER A 56 -4.34 -3.68 -7.86
N LEU A 57 -3.58 -2.87 -8.59
CA LEU A 57 -2.14 -3.11 -8.80
C LEU A 57 -1.34 -2.99 -7.49
N VAL A 58 -1.71 -2.07 -6.61
CA VAL A 58 -1.14 -1.95 -5.25
C VAL A 58 -1.35 -3.22 -4.42
N TYR A 59 -2.44 -3.98 -4.63
CA TYR A 59 -2.66 -5.27 -3.96
C TYR A 59 -1.98 -6.46 -4.64
N VAL A 60 -1.72 -6.41 -5.95
CA VAL A 60 -1.11 -7.52 -6.71
C VAL A 60 0.42 -7.47 -6.69
N THR A 61 1.01 -6.28 -6.87
CA THR A 61 2.47 -6.10 -6.94
C THR A 61 3.27 -6.56 -5.71
N PRO A 62 2.72 -6.58 -4.47
CA PRO A 62 3.43 -7.13 -3.31
C PRO A 62 3.86 -8.59 -3.43
N ILE A 63 3.18 -9.39 -4.26
CA ILE A 63 3.56 -10.78 -4.56
C ILE A 63 4.92 -10.81 -5.25
N LEU A 64 5.13 -9.93 -6.23
CA LEU A 64 6.38 -9.81 -6.97
C LEU A 64 7.50 -9.25 -6.08
N GLY A 65 7.18 -8.25 -5.27
CA GLY A 65 8.15 -7.64 -4.35
C GLY A 65 8.62 -8.60 -3.25
N GLY A 66 7.74 -9.45 -2.73
CA GLY A 66 8.10 -10.49 -1.76
C GLY A 66 9.04 -11.53 -2.37
N PHE A 67 8.71 -12.03 -3.57
CA PHE A 67 9.58 -12.96 -4.30
C PHE A 67 10.97 -12.38 -4.57
N LEU A 68 11.06 -11.08 -4.90
CA LEU A 68 12.33 -10.40 -5.16
C LEU A 68 13.16 -10.24 -3.89
N ALA A 69 12.52 -9.93 -2.76
CA ALA A 69 13.17 -9.85 -1.46
C ALA A 69 13.70 -11.23 -1.02
N ASP A 70 12.90 -12.28 -1.18
CA ASP A 70 13.26 -13.64 -0.80
C ASP A 70 14.43 -14.21 -1.58
N LYS A 71 14.61 -13.81 -2.85
CA LYS A 71 15.69 -14.33 -3.69
C LYS A 71 16.94 -13.46 -3.70
N VAL A 72 16.77 -12.14 -3.69
CA VAL A 72 17.84 -11.23 -4.08
C VAL A 72 18.08 -10.13 -3.04
N LEU A 73 17.06 -9.32 -2.75
CA LEU A 73 17.24 -8.05 -2.02
C LEU A 73 17.31 -8.22 -0.51
N GLY A 74 16.63 -9.20 0.07
CA GLY A 74 16.32 -9.23 1.49
C GLY A 74 15.25 -8.19 1.86
N ASN A 75 14.50 -8.47 2.92
CA ASN A 75 13.32 -7.69 3.32
C ASN A 75 13.68 -6.22 3.62
N ARG A 76 14.79 -5.99 4.32
CA ARG A 76 15.25 -4.63 4.67
C ARG A 76 15.52 -3.76 3.43
N MET A 77 16.24 -4.28 2.43
CA MET A 77 16.56 -3.51 1.22
C MET A 77 15.31 -3.27 0.37
N ALA A 78 14.43 -4.26 0.26
CA ALA A 78 13.17 -4.12 -0.45
C ALA A 78 12.29 -3.03 0.18
N VAL A 79 12.17 -2.99 1.51
CA VAL A 79 11.46 -1.93 2.24
C VAL A 79 12.05 -0.54 1.97
N MET A 80 13.38 -0.39 2.02
CA MET A 80 14.04 0.90 1.75
C MET A 80 13.83 1.38 0.30
N LEU A 81 13.98 0.47 -0.67
CA LEU A 81 13.74 0.80 -2.08
C LEU A 81 12.27 1.12 -2.34
N GLY A 82 11.36 0.36 -1.74
CA GLY A 82 9.92 0.60 -1.84
C GLY A 82 9.53 1.98 -1.30
N ALA A 83 10.00 2.30 -0.09
CA ALA A 83 9.83 3.60 0.54
C ALA A 83 10.38 4.76 -0.30
N LEU A 84 11.58 4.59 -0.88
CA LEU A 84 12.20 5.60 -1.75
C LEU A 84 11.38 5.82 -3.03
N LEU A 85 10.95 4.75 -3.70
CA LEU A 85 10.11 4.85 -4.89
C LEU A 85 8.78 5.51 -4.55
N MET A 86 8.12 5.14 -3.46
CA MET A 86 6.88 5.80 -3.01
C MET A 86 7.12 7.30 -2.79
N ALA A 87 8.20 7.71 -2.11
CA ALA A 87 8.53 9.11 -1.91
C ALA A 87 8.69 9.87 -3.23
N ILE A 88 9.47 9.33 -4.18
CA ILE A 88 9.65 9.90 -5.52
C ILE A 88 8.30 10.01 -6.24
N GLY A 89 7.50 8.96 -6.21
CA GLY A 89 6.20 8.91 -6.85
C GLY A 89 5.24 9.99 -6.33
N HIS A 90 5.19 10.25 -5.02
CA HIS A 90 4.36 11.32 -4.46
C HIS A 90 4.85 12.72 -4.84
N VAL A 91 6.17 12.95 -4.93
CA VAL A 91 6.72 14.22 -5.45
C VAL A 91 6.31 14.44 -6.91
N VAL A 92 6.45 13.40 -7.74
CA VAL A 92 6.04 13.44 -9.15
C VAL A 92 4.52 13.64 -9.28
N LEU A 93 3.72 13.07 -8.36
CA LEU A 93 2.27 13.27 -8.34
C LEU A 93 1.92 14.73 -8.03
N GLY A 94 2.61 15.37 -7.08
CA GLY A 94 2.44 16.80 -6.84
C GLY A 94 2.78 17.64 -8.07
N ALA A 95 3.87 17.31 -8.78
CA ALA A 95 4.24 17.98 -10.03
C ALA A 95 3.22 17.76 -11.17
N SER A 96 2.31 16.78 -11.05
CA SER A 96 1.27 16.55 -12.05
C SER A 96 0.23 17.67 -12.12
N GLU A 97 0.15 18.53 -11.10
CA GLU A 97 -0.71 19.72 -11.12
C GLU A 97 -0.32 20.67 -12.26
N ILE A 98 0.97 20.76 -12.58
CA ILE A 98 1.51 21.57 -13.68
C ILE A 98 1.56 20.77 -14.98
N HIS A 99 1.96 19.48 -14.89
CA HIS A 99 2.11 18.60 -16.05
C HIS A 99 1.28 17.31 -15.86
N PRO A 100 0.03 17.27 -16.35
CA PRO A 100 -0.87 16.13 -16.14
C PRO A 100 -0.34 14.77 -16.61
N SER A 101 0.61 14.75 -17.56
CA SER A 101 1.27 13.52 -18.01
C SER A 101 2.05 12.80 -16.89
N PHE A 102 2.48 13.52 -15.85
CA PHE A 102 3.16 12.96 -14.68
C PHE A 102 2.23 12.16 -13.76
N LEU A 103 0.91 12.28 -13.89
CA LEU A 103 -0.05 11.47 -13.12
C LEU A 103 0.18 9.97 -13.33
N TYR A 104 0.23 9.51 -14.58
CA TYR A 104 0.37 8.08 -14.85
C TYR A 104 1.74 7.54 -14.41
N LEU A 105 2.79 8.34 -14.60
CA LEU A 105 4.14 8.00 -14.18
C LEU A 105 4.25 7.92 -12.65
N SER A 106 3.68 8.89 -11.93
CA SER A 106 3.69 8.88 -10.46
C SER A 106 2.94 7.70 -9.88
N LEU A 107 1.73 7.41 -10.36
CA LEU A 107 0.96 6.24 -9.93
C LEU A 107 1.72 4.94 -10.19
N ALA A 108 2.40 4.82 -11.35
CA ALA A 108 3.20 3.65 -11.68
C ALA A 108 4.40 3.47 -10.74
N ILE A 109 5.11 4.56 -10.41
CA ILE A 109 6.23 4.54 -9.46
C ILE A 109 5.73 4.17 -8.06
N ILE A 110 4.60 4.74 -7.60
CA ILE A 110 3.99 4.42 -6.30
C ILE A 110 3.59 2.95 -6.23
N VAL A 111 2.97 2.40 -7.28
CA VAL A 111 2.60 0.97 -7.37
C VAL A 111 3.84 0.08 -7.21
N CYS A 112 4.94 0.40 -7.92
CA CYS A 112 6.19 -0.37 -7.81
C CYS A 112 6.79 -0.27 -6.41
N GLY A 113 6.80 0.93 -5.83
CA GLY A 113 7.31 1.16 -4.49
C GLY A 113 6.51 0.40 -3.42
N TYR A 114 5.19 0.47 -3.49
CA TYR A 114 4.29 -0.25 -2.59
C TYR A 114 4.44 -1.76 -2.72
N GLY A 115 4.62 -2.27 -3.94
CA GLY A 115 4.90 -3.69 -4.19
C GLY A 115 6.16 -4.19 -3.48
N LEU A 116 7.23 -3.39 -3.45
CA LEU A 116 8.45 -3.74 -2.69
C LEU A 116 8.29 -3.52 -1.18
N PHE A 117 7.41 -2.63 -0.74
CA PHE A 117 7.26 -2.27 0.65
C PHE A 117 6.33 -3.23 1.41
N LYS A 118 5.10 -3.45 0.92
CA LYS A 118 3.98 -3.91 1.76
C LYS A 118 4.11 -5.34 2.29
N SER A 119 4.54 -6.27 1.46
CA SER A 119 4.80 -7.66 1.90
C SER A 119 6.05 -7.72 2.78
N ASN A 120 7.09 -6.98 2.40
CA ASN A 120 8.41 -7.08 3.01
C ASN A 120 8.52 -6.39 4.38
N VAL A 121 7.74 -5.35 4.67
CA VAL A 121 7.74 -4.70 6.00
C VAL A 121 7.21 -5.64 7.08
N SER A 122 6.17 -6.42 6.76
CA SER A 122 5.61 -7.44 7.66
C SER A 122 6.57 -8.62 7.85
N CYS A 123 7.24 -9.05 6.78
CA CYS A 123 8.28 -10.08 6.89
C CYS A 123 9.49 -9.58 7.70
N LEU A 124 9.91 -8.33 7.49
CA LEU A 124 11.00 -7.71 8.26
C LEU A 124 10.66 -7.65 9.75
N LEU A 125 9.42 -7.30 10.12
CA LEU A 125 8.96 -7.35 11.51
C LEU A 125 9.04 -8.78 12.05
N GLY A 126 8.61 -9.77 11.26
CA GLY A 126 8.69 -11.19 11.62
C GLY A 126 10.12 -11.65 11.91
N GLU A 127 11.12 -11.15 11.16
CA GLU A 127 12.54 -11.45 11.36
C GLU A 127 13.11 -10.88 12.68
N LEU A 128 12.41 -9.96 13.34
CA LEU A 128 12.85 -9.42 14.64
C LEU A 128 12.59 -10.36 15.82
N TYR A 129 11.82 -11.43 15.60
CA TYR A 129 11.40 -12.36 16.63
C TYR A 129 11.80 -13.80 16.29
N GLU A 130 12.08 -14.59 17.33
CA GLU A 130 12.15 -16.04 17.17
C GLU A 130 10.74 -16.61 16.93
N PRO A 131 10.60 -17.76 16.23
CA PRO A 131 9.30 -18.33 15.89
C PRO A 131 8.37 -18.59 17.09
N THR A 132 8.94 -18.86 18.26
CA THR A 132 8.24 -19.15 19.52
C THR A 132 8.19 -17.96 20.50
N ASP A 133 8.65 -16.77 20.09
CA ASP A 133 8.65 -15.59 20.97
C ASP A 133 7.21 -15.06 21.17
N PRO A 134 6.68 -15.06 22.42
CA PRO A 134 5.31 -14.60 22.69
C PRO A 134 5.10 -13.10 22.44
N ARG A 135 6.17 -12.30 22.28
CA ARG A 135 6.07 -10.86 21.98
C ARG A 135 5.73 -10.58 20.52
N ARG A 136 5.88 -11.57 19.64
CA ARG A 136 5.70 -11.44 18.20
C ARG A 136 4.30 -10.94 17.85
N ASP A 137 3.27 -11.55 18.43
CA ASP A 137 1.87 -11.19 18.17
C ASP A 137 1.59 -9.75 18.61
N GLY A 138 2.05 -9.36 19.80
CA GLY A 138 1.95 -7.99 20.28
C GLY A 138 2.70 -6.99 19.38
N GLY A 139 3.79 -7.41 18.74
CA GLY A 139 4.51 -6.60 17.76
C GLY A 139 3.68 -6.35 16.49
N PHE A 140 3.00 -7.37 15.97
CA PHE A 140 2.07 -7.22 14.84
C PHE A 140 0.84 -6.37 15.20
N SER A 141 0.29 -6.52 16.40
CA SER A 141 -0.79 -5.67 16.90
C SER A 141 -0.37 -4.20 16.99
N LEU A 142 0.86 -3.92 17.46
CA LEU A 142 1.38 -2.55 17.50
C LEU A 142 1.54 -1.95 16.09
N MET A 143 2.06 -2.73 15.14
CA MET A 143 2.20 -2.31 13.75
C MET A 143 0.83 -2.02 13.10
N TYR A 144 -0.19 -2.82 13.41
CA TYR A 144 -1.57 -2.59 12.95
C TYR A 144 -2.17 -1.30 13.54
N ALA A 145 -2.03 -1.10 14.85
CA ALA A 145 -2.51 0.12 15.50
C ALA A 145 -1.82 1.38 14.93
N ALA A 146 -0.51 1.30 14.71
CA ALA A 146 0.29 2.37 14.13
C ALA A 146 -0.16 2.76 12.71
N GLY A 147 -0.47 1.78 11.86
CA GLY A 147 -1.04 2.05 10.54
C GLY A 147 -2.36 2.81 10.62
N ASN A 148 -3.26 2.42 11.53
CA ASN A 148 -4.54 3.13 11.72
C ASN A 148 -4.34 4.59 12.15
N VAL A 149 -3.38 4.87 13.04
CA VAL A 149 -3.05 6.26 13.42
C VAL A 149 -2.65 7.09 12.18
N GLY A 150 -1.79 6.55 11.31
CA GLY A 150 -1.43 7.19 10.05
C GLY A 150 -2.63 7.45 9.14
N SER A 151 -3.53 6.46 9.02
CA SER A 151 -4.74 6.53 8.19
C SER A 151 -5.80 7.53 8.71
N ILE A 152 -5.84 7.78 10.01
CA ILE A 152 -6.73 8.80 10.59
C ILE A 152 -6.20 10.20 10.27
N ILE A 153 -4.92 10.45 10.51
CA ILE A 153 -4.35 11.80 10.43
C ILE A 153 -4.20 12.25 8.96
N ALA A 154 -3.87 11.33 8.05
CA ALA A 154 -3.50 11.70 6.70
C ALA A 154 -4.60 12.34 5.84
N PRO A 155 -5.83 11.80 5.75
CA PRO A 155 -6.88 12.44 4.98
C PRO A 155 -7.24 13.83 5.52
N ILE A 156 -7.10 14.04 6.83
CA ILE A 156 -7.32 15.33 7.49
C ILE A 156 -6.22 16.32 7.07
N ALA A 157 -4.95 15.94 7.26
CA ALA A 157 -3.82 16.81 7.00
C ALA A 157 -3.65 17.12 5.50
N CYS A 158 -3.70 16.09 4.64
CA CYS A 158 -3.58 16.28 3.19
C CYS A 158 -4.80 16.97 2.59
N GLY A 159 -6.02 16.66 3.08
CA GLY A 159 -7.25 17.35 2.70
C GLY A 159 -7.22 18.83 3.04
N TYR A 160 -6.80 19.18 4.26
CA TYR A 160 -6.61 20.56 4.67
C TYR A 160 -5.56 21.29 3.83
N ALA A 161 -4.40 20.67 3.60
CA ALA A 161 -3.33 21.25 2.79
C ALA A 161 -3.75 21.48 1.33
N GLN A 162 -4.59 20.59 0.79
CA GLN A 162 -5.13 20.75 -0.57
C GLN A 162 -6.13 21.90 -0.67
N GLU A 163 -7.04 22.02 0.30
CA GLU A 163 -8.09 23.05 0.27
C GLU A 163 -7.52 24.46 0.47
N GLU A 164 -6.57 24.60 1.40
CA GLU A 164 -6.00 25.90 1.78
C GLU A 164 -4.90 26.39 0.81
N TYR A 165 -4.13 25.47 0.21
CA TYR A 165 -2.95 25.82 -0.59
C TYR A 165 -3.06 25.36 -2.05
N SER A 166 -2.89 24.06 -2.33
CA SER A 166 -3.00 23.50 -3.68
C SER A 166 -2.98 21.96 -3.68
N TRP A 167 -3.36 21.35 -4.81
CA TRP A 167 -3.27 19.90 -4.99
C TRP A 167 -1.84 19.38 -4.82
N ALA A 168 -0.85 20.08 -5.37
CA ALA A 168 0.57 19.74 -5.21
C ALA A 168 1.00 19.78 -3.75
N MET A 169 0.47 20.69 -2.92
CA MET A 169 0.76 20.73 -1.48
C MET A 169 0.12 19.56 -0.73
N GLY A 170 -1.11 19.18 -1.07
CA GLY A 170 -1.77 17.98 -0.52
C GLY A 170 -0.97 16.70 -0.81
N PHE A 171 -0.56 16.49 -2.05
CA PHE A 171 0.29 15.35 -2.44
C PHE A 171 1.73 15.47 -1.91
N GLY A 172 2.27 16.69 -1.85
CA GLY A 172 3.58 17.00 -1.30
C GLY A 172 3.66 16.65 0.18
N LEU A 173 2.60 16.86 0.95
CA LEU A 173 2.54 16.46 2.35
C LEU A 173 2.62 14.93 2.50
N ALA A 174 1.95 14.18 1.62
CA ALA A 174 2.10 12.72 1.57
C ALA A 174 3.54 12.29 1.22
N ALA A 175 4.24 13.04 0.35
CA ALA A 175 5.64 12.80 0.04
C ALA A 175 6.55 13.06 1.25
N VAL A 176 6.36 14.19 1.94
CA VAL A 176 7.08 14.54 3.18
C VAL A 176 6.91 13.44 4.22
N GLY A 177 5.69 12.91 4.38
CA GLY A 177 5.44 11.81 5.30
C GLY A 177 6.28 10.57 4.98
N MET A 178 6.27 10.12 3.72
CA MET A 178 7.06 8.96 3.29
C MET A 178 8.57 9.18 3.46
N ILE A 179 9.08 10.38 3.15
CA ILE A 179 10.48 10.76 3.35
C ILE A 179 10.84 10.72 4.83
N ALA A 180 10.01 11.29 5.70
CA ALA A 180 10.21 11.27 7.15
C ALA A 180 10.28 9.83 7.69
N GLY A 181 9.35 8.98 7.26
CA GLY A 181 9.36 7.54 7.59
C GLY A 181 10.65 6.85 7.16
N LEU A 182 11.08 7.07 5.91
CA LEU A 182 12.32 6.51 5.38
C LEU A 182 13.55 6.99 6.17
N VAL A 183 13.65 8.29 6.46
CA VAL A 183 14.75 8.86 7.25
C VAL A 183 14.81 8.24 8.63
N ILE A 184 13.68 8.14 9.34
CA ILE A 184 13.60 7.51 10.67
C ILE A 184 14.07 6.06 10.59
N PHE A 185 13.60 5.31 9.59
CA PHE A 185 14.00 3.92 9.39
C PHE A 185 15.52 3.77 9.13
N LEU A 186 16.09 4.65 8.31
CA LEU A 186 17.53 4.68 8.03
C LEU A 186 18.37 5.01 9.26
N CYS A 187 17.91 5.92 10.13
CA CYS A 187 18.57 6.19 11.43
C CYS A 187 18.58 4.94 12.34
N GLY A 188 17.60 4.05 12.16
CA GLY A 188 17.48 2.78 12.88
C GLY A 188 18.35 1.64 12.35
N ASN A 189 19.07 1.81 11.24
CA ASN A 189 19.67 0.72 10.47
C ASN A 189 20.61 -0.20 11.27
N ARG A 190 21.27 0.34 12.30
CA ARG A 190 22.13 -0.44 13.23
C ARG A 190 21.41 -1.52 14.02
N HIS A 191 20.09 -1.42 14.20
CA HIS A 191 19.29 -2.38 14.97
C HIS A 191 18.81 -3.58 14.13
N PHE A 192 19.06 -3.57 12.81
CA PHE A 192 18.61 -4.61 11.89
C PHE A 192 19.75 -5.55 11.44
N THR A 193 20.87 -5.60 12.15
CA THR A 193 22.06 -6.39 11.77
C THR A 193 21.81 -7.90 11.70
N HIS A 194 20.80 -8.41 12.41
CA HIS A 194 20.43 -9.82 12.45
C HIS A 194 19.44 -10.23 11.34
N THR A 195 18.91 -9.25 10.59
CA THR A 195 17.93 -9.49 9.52
C THR A 195 18.60 -9.98 8.23
N ARG A 196 17.80 -10.59 7.36
CA ARG A 196 18.30 -11.13 6.10
C ARG A 196 18.84 -10.02 5.20
N GLY A 197 20.15 -10.04 4.94
CA GLY A 197 20.82 -9.12 4.04
C GLY A 197 20.68 -9.46 2.55
N VAL A 198 21.13 -8.54 1.70
CA VAL A 198 21.16 -8.72 0.23
C VAL A 198 22.05 -9.92 -0.13
N ASN A 199 21.53 -10.83 -0.96
CA ASN A 199 22.28 -11.99 -1.43
C ASN A 199 23.27 -11.60 -2.52
N LYS A 200 24.44 -11.08 -2.12
CA LYS A 200 25.52 -10.57 -3.01
C LYS A 200 25.97 -11.57 -4.08
N LYS A 201 25.87 -12.87 -3.84
CA LYS A 201 26.25 -13.92 -4.81
C LYS A 201 25.28 -13.97 -5.98
N VAL A 202 23.97 -14.06 -5.69
CA VAL A 202 22.91 -14.01 -6.71
C VAL A 202 22.92 -12.66 -7.42
N LEU A 203 23.18 -11.60 -6.67
CA LEU A 203 23.27 -10.23 -7.14
C LEU A 203 24.25 -9.99 -8.30
N ARG A 204 25.46 -10.54 -8.15
CA ARG A 204 26.59 -10.36 -9.06
C ARG A 204 26.66 -11.45 -10.13
N ALA A 205 25.85 -12.50 -10.00
CA ALA A 205 25.75 -13.52 -11.04
C ALA A 205 25.26 -12.87 -12.34
N THR A 206 25.94 -13.20 -13.44
CA THR A 206 25.59 -12.76 -14.78
C THR A 206 24.66 -13.79 -15.40
N ASN A 207 23.43 -13.36 -15.73
CA ASN A 207 22.49 -14.16 -16.48
C ASN A 207 22.12 -13.42 -17.78
N PHE A 208 22.26 -14.12 -18.90
CA PHE A 208 21.69 -13.73 -20.19
C PHE A 208 22.02 -12.29 -20.62
N LEU A 209 23.30 -11.89 -20.52
CA LEU A 209 23.94 -10.63 -20.98
C LEU A 209 24.24 -9.56 -19.92
N LEU A 210 23.50 -9.47 -18.81
CA LEU A 210 23.77 -8.51 -17.73
C LEU A 210 23.92 -9.21 -16.36
N PRO A 211 24.66 -8.61 -15.41
CA PRO A 211 24.56 -9.00 -14.01
C PRO A 211 23.12 -8.87 -13.52
N ASN A 212 22.71 -9.69 -12.55
CA ASN A 212 21.36 -9.58 -11.97
C ASN A 212 21.07 -8.18 -11.39
N TRP A 213 22.08 -7.40 -11.01
CA TRP A 213 21.90 -5.95 -10.72
C TRP A 213 21.54 -5.09 -11.91
N GLY A 214 22.09 -5.37 -13.09
CA GLY A 214 21.67 -4.70 -14.32
C GLY A 214 20.20 -4.99 -14.62
N TRP A 215 19.79 -6.27 -14.50
CA TRP A 215 18.38 -6.64 -14.67
C TRP A 215 17.46 -6.03 -13.62
N LEU A 216 17.90 -5.89 -12.36
CA LEU A 216 17.12 -5.18 -11.33
C LEU A 216 16.92 -3.70 -11.68
N LEU A 217 17.94 -3.02 -12.19
CA LEU A 217 17.82 -1.62 -12.62
C LEU A 217 16.90 -1.50 -13.84
N VAL A 218 17.01 -2.42 -14.80
CA VAL A 218 16.10 -2.50 -15.95
C VAL A 218 14.67 -2.70 -15.47
N LEU A 219 14.41 -3.61 -14.53
CA LEU A 219 13.08 -3.81 -13.95
C LEU A 219 12.58 -2.55 -13.22
N LEU A 220 13.44 -1.88 -12.45
CA LEU A 220 13.08 -0.69 -11.71
C LEU A 220 12.67 0.49 -12.60
N VAL A 221 13.12 0.53 -13.86
CA VAL A 221 12.73 1.55 -14.84
C VAL A 221 11.62 1.05 -15.78
N ALA A 222 11.75 -0.17 -16.30
CA ALA A 222 10.83 -0.74 -17.26
C ALA A 222 9.46 -1.04 -16.65
N THR A 223 9.40 -1.50 -15.39
CA THR A 223 8.11 -1.80 -14.75
C THR A 223 7.26 -0.53 -14.56
N PRO A 224 7.76 0.58 -13.99
CA PRO A 224 7.02 1.84 -13.99
C PRO A 224 6.64 2.32 -15.38
N ALA A 225 7.53 2.22 -16.38
CA ALA A 225 7.23 2.62 -17.75
C ALA A 225 6.07 1.80 -18.36
N LEU A 226 6.09 0.48 -18.18
CA LEU A 226 5.02 -0.41 -18.64
C LEU A 226 3.68 -0.10 -17.94
N ILE A 227 3.69 0.09 -16.61
CA ILE A 227 2.48 0.46 -15.86
C ILE A 227 1.96 1.84 -16.29
N THR A 228 2.86 2.78 -16.58
CA THR A 228 2.50 4.10 -17.12
C THR A 228 1.76 3.96 -18.45
N VAL A 229 2.27 3.12 -19.36
CA VAL A 229 1.61 2.83 -20.64
C VAL A 229 0.26 2.13 -20.43
N LEU A 230 0.17 1.20 -19.47
CA LEU A 230 -1.09 0.52 -19.13
C LEU A 230 -2.16 1.51 -18.63
N PHE A 231 -1.78 2.51 -17.83
CA PHE A 231 -2.71 3.54 -17.40
C PHE A 231 -3.07 4.49 -18.54
N TRP A 232 -2.09 4.92 -19.34
CA TRP A 232 -2.33 5.86 -20.44
C TRP A 232 -3.19 5.29 -21.57
N LYS A 233 -3.10 3.96 -21.83
CA LYS A 233 -3.92 3.25 -22.81
C LYS A 233 -5.20 2.64 -22.23
N GLU A 234 -5.47 2.86 -20.94
CA GLU A 234 -6.62 2.26 -20.23
C GLU A 234 -6.62 0.71 -20.29
N TRP A 235 -5.46 0.09 -20.55
CA TRP A 235 -5.33 -1.37 -20.64
C TRP A 235 -5.23 -2.08 -19.29
N SER A 236 -5.15 -1.31 -18.21
CA SER A 236 -5.06 -1.84 -16.85
C SER A 236 -6.24 -2.77 -16.50
N VAL A 237 -7.47 -2.44 -16.95
CA VAL A 237 -8.65 -3.28 -16.73
C VAL A 237 -8.50 -4.64 -17.41
N TYR A 238 -8.06 -4.67 -18.68
CA TYR A 238 -7.82 -5.93 -19.39
C TYR A 238 -6.72 -6.77 -18.72
N ALA A 239 -5.64 -6.13 -18.27
CA ALA A 239 -4.57 -6.82 -17.55
C ALA A 239 -5.07 -7.46 -16.24
N LEU A 240 -5.96 -6.77 -15.51
CA LEU A 240 -6.57 -7.29 -14.28
C LEU A 240 -7.57 -8.43 -14.56
N ILE A 241 -8.33 -8.36 -15.66
CA ILE A 241 -9.18 -9.47 -16.10
C ILE A 241 -8.34 -10.71 -16.39
N VAL A 242 -7.24 -10.55 -17.14
CA VAL A 242 -6.31 -11.65 -17.43
C VAL A 242 -5.72 -12.22 -16.14
N ALA A 243 -5.29 -11.37 -15.20
CA ALA A 243 -4.78 -11.81 -13.90
C ALA A 243 -5.83 -12.60 -13.09
N THR A 244 -7.10 -12.17 -13.14
CA THR A 244 -8.22 -12.84 -12.48
C THR A 244 -8.48 -14.22 -13.10
N ILE A 245 -8.48 -14.32 -14.43
CA ILE A 245 -8.63 -15.59 -15.16
C ILE A 245 -7.51 -16.55 -14.80
N ILE A 246 -6.27 -16.08 -14.73
CA ILE A 246 -5.11 -16.88 -14.29
C ILE A 246 -5.32 -17.37 -12.85
N GLY A 247 -5.76 -16.50 -11.94
CA GLY A 247 -6.04 -16.85 -10.55
C GLY A 247 -7.12 -17.94 -10.41
N LEU A 248 -8.23 -17.81 -11.14
CA LEU A 248 -9.29 -18.82 -11.21
C LEU A 248 -8.79 -20.14 -11.80
N GLY A 249 -7.95 -20.08 -12.84
CA GLY A 249 -7.33 -21.26 -13.45
C GLY A 249 -6.42 -22.01 -12.48
N VAL A 250 -5.61 -21.29 -11.70
CA VAL A 250 -4.77 -21.87 -10.64
C VAL A 250 -5.63 -22.52 -9.55
N LEU A 251 -6.69 -21.85 -9.10
CA LEU A 251 -7.60 -22.38 -8.10
C LEU A 251 -8.33 -23.64 -8.60
N ALA A 252 -8.80 -23.64 -9.85
CA ALA A 252 -9.41 -24.81 -10.47
C ALA A 252 -8.42 -25.98 -10.60
N LYS A 253 -7.15 -25.70 -10.93
CA LYS A 253 -6.09 -26.72 -10.97
C LYS A 253 -5.81 -27.32 -9.60
N ILE A 254 -5.78 -26.50 -8.54
CA ILE A 254 -5.61 -26.96 -7.16
C ILE A 254 -6.80 -27.84 -6.76
N TYR A 255 -8.03 -27.42 -7.08
CA TYR A 255 -9.25 -28.18 -6.81
C TYR A 255 -9.26 -29.55 -7.50
N ARG A 256 -8.83 -29.62 -8.77
CA ARG A 256 -8.72 -30.89 -9.51
C ARG A 256 -7.65 -31.84 -8.94
N LYS A 257 -6.60 -31.29 -8.33
CA LYS A 257 -5.54 -32.07 -7.65
C LYS A 257 -5.91 -32.52 -6.24
N ALA A 258 -7.08 -32.15 -5.72
CA ALA A 258 -7.51 -32.56 -4.39
C ALA A 258 -7.95 -34.03 -4.39
N GLU A 259 -7.07 -34.88 -3.86
CA GLU A 259 -7.28 -36.33 -3.77
C GLU A 259 -8.22 -36.70 -2.60
N ASN A 260 -8.13 -35.97 -1.48
CA ASN A 260 -8.85 -36.29 -0.26
C ASN A 260 -10.13 -35.46 -0.05
N GLN A 261 -11.18 -36.07 0.52
CA GLN A 261 -12.42 -35.37 0.88
C GLN A 261 -12.18 -34.19 1.83
N LYS A 262 -11.22 -34.32 2.76
CA LYS A 262 -10.79 -33.24 3.66
C LYS A 262 -10.24 -32.03 2.88
N GLN A 263 -9.33 -32.27 1.93
CA GLN A 263 -8.75 -31.21 1.09
C GLN A 263 -9.83 -30.51 0.25
N ARG A 264 -10.78 -31.28 -0.32
CA ARG A 264 -11.90 -30.69 -1.06
C ARG A 264 -12.79 -29.80 -0.19
N LYS A 265 -13.05 -30.21 1.06
CA LYS A 265 -13.81 -29.41 2.03
C LYS A 265 -13.07 -28.12 2.40
N GLU A 266 -11.77 -28.21 2.70
CA GLU A 266 -10.93 -27.04 3.01
C GLU A 266 -10.84 -26.08 1.81
N LEU A 267 -10.69 -26.60 0.59
CA LEU A 267 -10.70 -25.78 -0.62
C LEU A 267 -12.07 -25.13 -0.89
N GLY A 268 -13.17 -25.84 -0.64
CA GLY A 268 -14.51 -25.28 -0.69
C GLY A 268 -14.66 -24.09 0.27
N LEU A 269 -14.16 -24.23 1.51
CA LEU A 269 -14.12 -23.13 2.48
C LEU A 269 -13.29 -21.95 1.98
N ILE A 270 -12.11 -22.19 1.40
CA ILE A 270 -11.27 -21.12 0.82
C ILE A 270 -12.02 -20.37 -0.28
N VAL A 271 -12.72 -21.09 -1.19
CA VAL A 271 -13.52 -20.47 -2.25
C VAL A 271 -14.64 -19.62 -1.67
N THR A 272 -15.40 -20.17 -0.71
CA THR A 272 -16.48 -19.44 -0.04
C THR A 272 -15.97 -18.20 0.69
N LEU A 273 -14.88 -18.31 1.45
CA LEU A 273 -14.27 -17.18 2.16
C LEU A 273 -13.71 -16.13 1.18
N THR A 274 -13.12 -16.57 0.06
CA THR A 274 -12.64 -15.66 -0.99
C THR A 274 -13.80 -14.89 -1.62
N PHE A 275 -14.94 -15.54 -1.85
CA PHE A 275 -16.14 -14.88 -2.36
C PHE A 275 -16.66 -13.80 -1.40
N PHE A 276 -16.80 -14.11 -0.11
CA PHE A 276 -17.22 -13.11 0.87
C PHE A 276 -16.20 -11.99 1.05
N SER A 277 -14.90 -12.31 1.04
CA SER A 277 -13.82 -11.32 1.07
C SER A 277 -13.87 -10.39 -0.14
N MET A 278 -14.12 -10.93 -1.34
CA MET A 278 -14.29 -10.15 -2.57
C MET A 278 -15.45 -9.16 -2.45
N LEU A 279 -16.62 -9.61 -1.95
CA LEU A 279 -17.77 -8.74 -1.71
C LEU A 279 -17.44 -7.64 -0.69
N PHE A 280 -16.84 -8.02 0.45
CA PHE A 280 -16.43 -7.06 1.47
C PHE A 280 -15.51 -5.99 0.90
N TRP A 281 -14.47 -6.38 0.16
CA TRP A 281 -13.55 -5.42 -0.45
C TRP A 281 -14.23 -4.60 -1.53
N ALA A 282 -15.11 -5.17 -2.35
CA ALA A 282 -15.85 -4.40 -3.36
C ALA A 282 -16.65 -3.25 -2.73
N PHE A 283 -17.32 -3.48 -1.59
CA PHE A 283 -18.01 -2.42 -0.85
C PHE A 283 -17.03 -1.48 -0.14
N ALA A 284 -16.01 -2.01 0.53
CA ALA A 284 -15.03 -1.20 1.26
C ALA A 284 -14.26 -0.24 0.34
N GLN A 285 -13.95 -0.65 -0.89
CA GLN A 285 -13.27 0.22 -1.86
C GLN A 285 -14.14 1.39 -2.34
N GLN A 286 -15.48 1.31 -2.25
CA GLN A 286 -16.36 2.42 -2.62
C GLN A 286 -16.15 3.66 -1.76
N GLY A 287 -15.67 3.48 -0.52
CA GLY A 287 -15.35 4.58 0.40
C GLY A 287 -14.46 5.61 -0.28
N GLY A 288 -13.36 5.16 -0.91
CA GLY A 288 -12.39 6.05 -1.57
C GLY A 288 -12.74 6.46 -3.00
N SER A 289 -13.86 5.99 -3.57
CA SER A 289 -14.26 6.28 -4.95
C SER A 289 -15.65 6.93 -5.01
N SER A 290 -16.71 6.15 -5.23
CA SER A 290 -18.07 6.65 -5.45
C SER A 290 -18.64 7.40 -4.26
N ILE A 291 -18.38 6.91 -3.03
CA ILE A 291 -18.83 7.59 -1.80
C ILE A 291 -18.13 8.94 -1.65
N SER A 292 -16.84 9.01 -2.01
CA SER A 292 -16.10 10.26 -1.97
C SER A 292 -16.69 11.30 -2.93
N LEU A 293 -17.00 10.93 -4.18
CA LEU A 293 -17.64 11.85 -5.13
C LEU A 293 -19.08 12.20 -4.74
N TYR A 294 -19.80 11.27 -4.10
CA TYR A 294 -21.14 11.54 -3.58
C TYR A 294 -21.10 12.59 -2.47
N ILE A 295 -20.17 12.47 -1.51
CA ILE A 295 -19.96 13.46 -0.45
C ILE A 295 -19.58 14.82 -1.04
N ASP A 296 -18.72 14.83 -2.07
CA ASP A 296 -18.27 16.07 -2.69
C ASP A 296 -19.41 16.88 -3.34
N ARG A 297 -20.36 16.17 -3.97
CA ARG A 297 -21.39 16.77 -4.84
C ARG A 297 -22.75 16.94 -4.19
N PHE A 298 -23.13 16.06 -3.27
CA PHE A 298 -24.51 15.96 -2.77
C PHE A 298 -24.64 16.13 -1.25
N VAL A 299 -23.54 16.13 -0.51
CA VAL A 299 -23.58 16.30 0.95
C VAL A 299 -23.24 17.76 1.29
N ASN A 300 -24.06 18.39 2.14
CA ASN A 300 -23.71 19.69 2.69
C ASN A 300 -22.55 19.52 3.68
N ARG A 301 -21.39 20.12 3.34
CA ARG A 301 -20.14 20.03 4.12
C ARG A 301 -19.89 21.27 4.97
N ASP A 302 -20.81 22.23 4.99
CA ASP A 302 -20.68 23.44 5.80
C ASP A 302 -21.02 23.15 7.26
N MET A 303 -20.01 23.22 8.11
CA MET A 303 -20.13 23.04 9.56
C MET A 303 -19.57 24.27 10.27
N PHE A 304 -20.39 24.94 11.07
CA PHE A 304 -19.98 26.11 11.86
C PHE A 304 -19.31 27.23 11.04
N GLY A 305 -19.73 27.41 9.78
CA GLY A 305 -19.16 28.42 8.87
C GLY A 305 -17.86 28.00 8.17
N TYR A 306 -17.42 26.75 8.33
CA TYR A 306 -16.28 26.16 7.64
C TYR A 306 -16.74 24.98 6.76
N THR A 307 -16.37 24.99 5.48
CA THR A 307 -16.65 23.89 4.56
C THR A 307 -15.61 22.79 4.76
N VAL A 308 -16.03 21.66 5.35
CA VAL A 308 -15.13 20.54 5.65
C VAL A 308 -14.68 19.87 4.34
N PRO A 309 -13.37 19.71 4.09
CA PRO A 309 -12.87 19.04 2.89
C PRO A 309 -13.36 17.59 2.79
N THR A 310 -13.81 17.20 1.60
CA THR A 310 -14.36 15.86 1.33
C THR A 310 -13.39 14.73 1.72
N ALA A 311 -12.08 14.94 1.50
CA ALA A 311 -11.04 13.99 1.87
C ALA A 311 -11.05 13.63 3.37
N MET A 312 -11.44 14.56 4.26
CA MET A 312 -11.44 14.31 5.71
C MET A 312 -12.39 13.18 6.12
N PHE A 313 -13.47 12.95 5.37
CA PHE A 313 -14.43 11.87 5.66
C PHE A 313 -13.80 10.47 5.54
N GLN A 314 -12.71 10.31 4.80
CA GLN A 314 -11.98 9.03 4.72
C GLN A 314 -11.35 8.62 6.05
N SER A 315 -11.06 9.57 6.94
CA SER A 315 -10.49 9.29 8.27
C SER A 315 -11.46 8.57 9.20
N ILE A 316 -12.78 8.70 8.95
CA ILE A 316 -13.85 8.11 9.78
C ILE A 316 -13.71 6.58 9.86
N ASN A 317 -13.33 5.92 8.77
CA ASN A 317 -13.18 4.47 8.74
C ASN A 317 -12.12 3.99 9.74
N ALA A 318 -10.91 4.55 9.66
CA ALA A 318 -9.81 4.16 10.55
C ALA A 318 -10.09 4.57 12.00
N PHE A 319 -10.76 5.71 12.22
CA PHE A 319 -11.20 6.14 13.55
C PHE A 319 -12.20 5.14 14.16
N ALA A 320 -13.20 4.73 13.40
CA ALA A 320 -14.20 3.75 13.85
C ALA A 320 -13.56 2.38 14.15
N VAL A 321 -12.63 1.92 13.31
CA VAL A 321 -11.87 0.67 13.54
C VAL A 321 -11.10 0.73 14.85
N MET A 322 -10.40 1.84 15.10
CA MET A 322 -9.60 1.99 16.32
C MET A 322 -10.49 2.09 17.57
N LEU A 323 -11.57 2.87 17.51
CA LEU A 323 -12.51 3.04 18.62
C LEU A 323 -13.24 1.73 18.95
N CYS A 324 -13.83 1.08 17.95
CA CYS A 324 -14.50 -0.22 18.13
C CYS A 324 -13.51 -1.30 18.58
N GLY A 325 -12.27 -1.27 18.09
CA GLY A 325 -11.21 -2.19 18.51
C GLY A 325 -10.92 -2.10 20.02
N VAL A 326 -10.89 -0.89 20.58
CA VAL A 326 -10.71 -0.70 22.04
C VAL A 326 -11.90 -1.29 22.81
N PHE A 327 -13.13 -1.03 22.38
CA PHE A 327 -14.32 -1.57 23.05
C PHE A 327 -14.39 -3.10 23.00
N LEU A 328 -14.07 -3.70 21.85
CA LEU A 328 -14.06 -5.16 21.70
C LEU A 328 -12.95 -5.81 22.55
N ALA A 329 -11.78 -5.18 22.66
CA ALA A 329 -10.68 -5.66 23.48
C ALA A 329 -10.96 -5.55 24.98
N TRP A 330 -11.82 -4.63 25.41
CA TRP A 330 -12.26 -4.51 26.80
C TRP A 330 -13.41 -5.48 27.16
N GLY A 331 -14.15 -5.96 26.16
CA GLY A 331 -15.31 -6.84 26.36
C GLY A 331 -15.00 -8.35 26.34
N GLY A 332 -13.75 -8.76 26.07
CA GLY A 332 -13.30 -10.17 26.01
C GLY A 332 -12.16 -10.44 26.98
#